data_AF-A0A183B3H7-F1
#
_entry.id   AF-A0A183B3H7-F1
#
_cell.length_a   1.000
_cell.length_b   1.000
_cell.length_c   1.000
_cell.angle_alpha   90.00
_cell.angle_beta   90.00
_cell.angle_gamma   90.00
#
_symmetry.space_group_name_H-M   'P 1'
#
loop_
_entity.id
_entity.type
_entity.pdbx_description
1 polymer ?
#
loop_
_entity_poly.entity_id
_entity_poly.type
_entity_poly.pdbx_seq_one_letter_code
_entity_poly.pdbx_strand_id
1 'polypeptide(L)'
;MVHLKDGRNPFSWFPPDNFDIISRKMDLANPDNCVTMSESDLRLPPTSLSQLPRYNQILLQQWFSNRSKLLHLHNLALNRAFFYSYIQQRLDGPVIDPPFLPSFLYYYLSAAADVSSGPNVMNASAVLMDTNTTYANWYGLKVINRTLPLFGPTARRLDNWNDENNFLRIPTNKTIKIYDMGAGPNSNYTAPWYKNNPYIRDREMGIDFIPDHRGTAPSKNQYTTKIQLATITGEPISELETLKFYGPNAPGVKETFLPVRFTRPYFDCGASNRWIVSSVAALTDYMPRYSNITRLRGPR
;
A
#
# COMPACT_ATOMS: atom_id res chain seq x y z
N MET A 1 -50.95 0.64 29.46
CA MET A 1 -50.42 1.40 28.32
C MET A 1 -50.32 2.85 28.73
N VAL A 2 -49.11 3.37 28.93
CA VAL A 2 -48.90 4.80 29.19
C VAL A 2 -48.83 5.49 27.83
N HIS A 3 -49.84 6.29 27.52
CA HIS A 3 -49.86 7.12 26.32
C HIS A 3 -48.85 8.27 26.50
N LEU A 4 -47.75 8.25 25.74
CA LEU A 4 -46.85 9.39 25.61
C LEU A 4 -47.59 10.51 24.86
N LYS A 5 -47.84 11.61 25.57
CA LYS A 5 -48.67 12.74 25.13
C LYS A 5 -47.95 13.76 24.25
N ASP A 6 -46.69 13.51 23.90
CA ASP A 6 -45.94 14.28 22.92
C ASP A 6 -45.23 13.29 22.01
N GLY A 7 -45.31 13.46 20.69
CA GLY A 7 -44.63 12.64 19.69
C GLY A 7 -43.09 12.74 19.71
N ARG A 8 -42.52 13.12 20.86
CA ARG A 8 -41.08 13.13 21.11
C ARG A 8 -40.68 11.73 21.59
N ASN A 9 -39.82 11.10 20.79
CA ASN A 9 -39.13 9.87 21.16
C ASN A 9 -38.58 10.01 22.59
N PRO A 10 -38.88 9.09 23.54
CA PRO A 10 -38.44 9.18 24.94
C PRO A 10 -36.91 9.23 25.12
N PHE A 11 -36.15 8.94 24.05
CA PHE A 11 -34.69 9.05 24.02
C PHE A 11 -34.16 10.30 23.32
N SER A 12 -35.01 11.30 23.01
CA SER A 12 -34.58 12.52 22.30
C SER A 12 -33.52 13.35 23.05
N TRP A 13 -33.36 13.14 24.36
CA TRP A 13 -32.35 13.79 25.19
C TRP A 13 -30.95 13.15 25.07
N PHE A 14 -30.86 11.95 24.47
CA PHE A 14 -29.61 11.26 24.21
C PHE A 14 -29.35 11.25 22.70
N PRO A 15 -28.79 12.34 22.14
CA PRO A 15 -28.45 12.40 20.73
C PRO A 15 -27.34 11.38 20.43
N PRO A 16 -27.33 10.79 19.21
CA PRO A 16 -26.27 9.86 18.82
C PRO A 16 -24.92 10.55 18.84
N ASP A 17 -23.93 9.89 19.43
CA ASP A 17 -22.56 10.39 19.46
C ASP A 17 -21.76 9.96 18.21
N ASN A 18 -20.48 10.35 18.15
CA ASN A 18 -19.62 9.96 17.03
C ASN A 18 -19.37 8.44 16.96
N PHE A 19 -19.42 7.74 18.10
CA PHE A 19 -19.27 6.30 18.14
C PHE A 19 -20.51 5.62 17.56
N ASP A 20 -21.70 6.08 17.91
CA ASP A 20 -22.97 5.59 17.35
C ASP A 20 -23.03 5.77 15.83
N ILE A 21 -22.54 6.92 15.34
CA ILE A 21 -22.48 7.21 13.90
C ILE A 21 -21.52 6.23 13.20
N ILE A 22 -20.34 5.98 13.78
CA ILE A 22 -19.36 5.05 13.23
C ILE A 22 -19.85 3.61 13.30
N SER A 23 -20.38 3.17 14.44
CA SER A 23 -20.91 1.81 14.64
C SER A 23 -22.03 1.55 13.63
N ARG A 24 -22.98 2.48 13.51
CA ARG A 24 -24.07 2.36 12.53
C ARG A 24 -23.55 2.24 11.11
N LYS A 25 -22.55 3.04 10.72
CA LYS A 25 -21.91 2.88 9.40
C LYS A 25 -21.28 1.50 9.25
N MET A 26 -20.58 1.02 10.27
CA MET A 26 -19.91 -0.27 10.24
C MET A 26 -20.89 -1.44 10.13
N ASP A 27 -22.03 -1.35 10.83
CA ASP A 27 -23.08 -2.35 10.87
C ASP A 27 -23.94 -2.35 9.58
N LEU A 28 -24.10 -1.17 8.95
CA LEU A 28 -24.85 -1.04 7.71
C LEU A 28 -24.12 -1.67 6.51
N ALA A 29 -22.79 -1.61 6.46
CA ALA A 29 -22.03 -2.13 5.33
C ALA A 29 -21.86 -3.65 5.42
N ASN A 30 -22.35 -4.38 4.42
CA ASN A 30 -22.24 -5.83 4.34
C ASN A 30 -21.86 -6.29 2.91
N PRO A 31 -21.47 -7.56 2.72
CA PRO A 31 -21.06 -8.07 1.41
C PRO A 31 -22.12 -7.90 0.31
N ASP A 32 -23.40 -7.92 0.68
CA ASP A 32 -24.52 -7.96 -0.25
C ASP A 32 -24.92 -6.55 -0.74
N ASN A 33 -24.79 -5.54 0.13
CA ASN A 33 -25.22 -4.17 -0.18
C ASN A 33 -24.08 -3.24 -0.58
N CYS A 34 -22.81 -3.58 -0.27
CA CYS A 34 -21.68 -2.68 -0.44
C CYS A 34 -21.47 -2.21 -1.89
N VAL A 35 -21.86 -3.02 -2.88
CA VAL A 35 -21.76 -2.65 -4.30
C VAL A 35 -22.67 -1.47 -4.63
N THR A 36 -23.82 -1.35 -3.98
CA THR A 36 -24.81 -0.27 -4.21
C THR A 36 -24.59 0.96 -3.33
N MET A 37 -23.87 0.82 -2.21
CA MET A 37 -23.62 1.92 -1.28
C MET A 37 -22.73 3.01 -1.87
N SER A 38 -22.88 4.22 -1.35
CA SER A 38 -22.04 5.37 -1.72
C SER A 38 -20.62 5.21 -1.15
N GLU A 39 -19.65 5.87 -1.79
CA GLU A 39 -18.25 5.89 -1.33
C GLU A 39 -18.11 6.46 0.09
N SER A 40 -18.94 7.47 0.44
CA SER A 40 -18.95 8.07 1.77
C SER A 40 -19.48 7.13 2.86
N ASP A 41 -20.36 6.20 2.51
CA ASP A 41 -20.91 5.23 3.46
C ASP A 41 -19.95 4.07 3.70
N LEU A 42 -19.15 3.72 2.68
CA LEU A 42 -18.10 2.69 2.76
C LEU A 42 -16.79 3.21 3.35
N ARG A 43 -16.77 4.44 3.90
CA ARG A 43 -15.59 5.04 4.51
C ARG A 43 -15.91 5.66 5.86
N LEU A 44 -14.95 5.51 6.78
CA LEU A 44 -14.99 6.17 8.06
C LEU A 44 -14.26 7.52 8.02
N PRO A 45 -14.63 8.46 8.90
CA PRO A 45 -13.90 9.71 9.07
C PRO A 45 -12.41 9.50 9.34
N PRO A 46 -11.52 10.44 8.95
CA PRO A 46 -10.09 10.36 9.22
C PRO A 46 -9.77 10.38 10.73
N THR A 47 -10.68 10.92 11.54
CA THR A 47 -10.59 10.96 13.01
C THR A 47 -10.87 9.61 13.69
N SER A 48 -11.34 8.60 12.95
CA SER A 48 -11.64 7.27 13.50
C SER A 48 -10.40 6.48 13.91
N LEU A 49 -9.21 6.86 13.43
CA LEU A 49 -7.95 6.23 13.80
C LEU A 49 -7.14 7.11 14.76
N SER A 50 -6.82 6.56 15.92
CA SER A 50 -5.94 7.19 16.91
C SER A 50 -4.51 6.69 16.78
N GLN A 51 -3.54 7.56 17.10
CA GLN A 51 -2.10 7.26 17.07
C GLN A 51 -1.65 6.63 15.74
N LEU A 52 -1.74 7.38 14.64
CA LEU A 52 -1.18 6.93 13.36
C LEU A 52 0.34 7.11 13.36
N PRO A 53 1.13 6.05 13.07
CA PRO A 53 2.59 6.15 12.90
C PRO A 53 2.98 7.18 11.85
N ARG A 54 3.77 8.17 12.27
CA ARG A 54 4.41 9.13 11.38
C ARG A 54 5.90 8.90 11.45
N TYR A 55 6.53 8.60 10.30
CA TYR A 55 7.96 8.27 10.19
C TYR A 55 8.87 9.09 11.12
N ASN A 56 8.72 10.42 11.08
CA ASN A 56 9.54 11.39 11.79
C ASN A 56 9.25 11.52 13.29
N GLN A 57 8.22 10.85 13.81
CA GLN A 57 7.77 10.92 15.20
C GLN A 57 7.71 9.55 15.88
N ILE A 58 7.97 8.44 15.16
CA ILE A 58 7.86 7.07 15.69
C ILE A 58 8.67 6.88 16.98
N LEU A 59 9.90 7.39 17.00
CA LEU A 59 10.81 7.26 18.14
C LEU A 59 10.48 8.20 19.31
N LEU A 60 9.67 9.24 19.06
CA LEU A 60 9.30 10.25 20.05
C LEU A 60 7.99 9.91 20.77
N GLN A 61 7.20 8.98 20.23
CA GLN A 61 5.88 8.63 20.74
C GLN A 61 5.91 7.28 21.45
N GLN A 62 5.14 7.17 22.53
CA GLN A 62 4.85 5.90 23.17
C GLN A 62 3.65 5.23 22.46
N TRP A 63 3.81 3.94 22.15
CA TRP A 63 2.84 3.16 21.40
C TRP A 63 2.04 2.25 22.33
N PHE A 64 0.72 2.32 22.24
CA PHE A 64 -0.12 1.33 22.93
C PHE A 64 0.06 -0.05 22.28
N SER A 65 -0.01 -1.11 23.09
CA SER A 65 0.06 -2.50 22.62
C SER A 65 -0.93 -2.80 21.50
N ASN A 66 -2.16 -2.27 21.61
CA ASN A 66 -3.24 -2.40 20.63
C ASN A 66 -2.99 -1.61 19.32
N ARG A 67 -1.92 -0.81 19.24
CA ARG A 67 -1.53 -0.01 18.05
C ARG A 67 -0.24 -0.49 17.39
N SER A 68 0.41 -1.51 17.94
CA SER A 68 1.60 -2.16 17.37
C SER A 68 1.40 -2.63 15.92
N LYS A 69 0.20 -3.11 15.55
CA LYS A 69 -0.10 -3.53 14.17
C LYS A 69 0.01 -2.40 13.15
N LEU A 70 -0.36 -1.18 13.51
CA LEU A 70 -0.21 -0.01 12.62
C LEU A 70 1.28 0.30 12.39
N LEU A 71 2.11 0.14 13.41
CA LEU A 71 3.56 0.33 13.29
C LEU A 71 4.19 -0.73 12.38
N HIS A 72 3.79 -2.00 12.52
CA HIS A 72 4.24 -3.06 11.61
C HIS A 72 3.82 -2.80 10.16
N LEU A 73 2.57 -2.38 9.95
CA LEU A 73 2.02 -2.05 8.64
C LEU A 73 2.70 -0.80 8.03
N HIS A 74 3.10 0.18 8.83
CA HIS A 74 3.96 1.29 8.40
C HIS A 74 5.33 0.80 7.92
N ASN A 75 6.01 0.01 8.76
CA ASN A 75 7.37 -0.46 8.47
C ASN A 75 7.40 -1.39 7.25
N LEU A 76 6.38 -2.22 7.07
CA LEU A 76 6.30 -3.07 5.89
C LEU A 76 6.13 -2.25 4.61
N ALA A 77 5.23 -1.26 4.58
CA ALA A 77 5.06 -0.40 3.41
C ALA A 77 6.36 0.33 3.05
N LEU A 78 7.06 0.89 4.05
CA LEU A 78 8.33 1.58 3.84
C LEU A 78 9.43 0.64 3.31
N ASN A 79 9.60 -0.53 3.94
CA ASN A 79 10.63 -1.50 3.57
C ASN A 79 10.39 -2.07 2.18
N ARG A 80 9.13 -2.29 1.80
CA ARG A 80 8.78 -2.77 0.45
C ARG A 80 9.02 -1.70 -0.60
N ALA A 81 8.64 -0.46 -0.34
CA ALA A 81 8.95 0.63 -1.24
C ALA A 81 10.47 0.80 -1.43
N PHE A 82 11.25 0.70 -0.36
CA PHE A 82 12.72 0.68 -0.42
C PHE A 82 13.25 -0.47 -1.29
N PHE A 83 12.77 -1.69 -1.05
CA PHE A 83 13.23 -2.88 -1.76
C PHE A 83 12.89 -2.86 -3.26
N TYR A 84 11.68 -2.43 -3.63
CA TYR A 84 11.32 -2.28 -5.04
C TYR A 84 12.08 -1.16 -5.73
N SER A 85 12.35 -0.06 -5.03
CA SER A 85 13.18 1.04 -5.56
C SER A 85 14.60 0.57 -5.86
N TYR A 86 15.16 -0.28 -4.98
CA TYR A 86 16.46 -0.92 -5.20
C TYR A 86 16.44 -1.82 -6.44
N ILE A 87 15.46 -2.71 -6.55
CA ILE A 87 15.35 -3.65 -7.67
C ILE A 87 15.24 -2.89 -9.00
N GLN A 88 14.39 -1.85 -9.06
CA GLN A 88 14.20 -1.03 -10.26
C GLN A 88 15.46 -0.26 -10.70
N GLN A 89 16.43 -0.05 -9.82
CA GLN A 89 17.66 0.68 -10.16
C GLN A 89 18.88 -0.23 -10.32
N ARG A 90 18.87 -1.42 -9.71
CA ARG A 90 19.93 -2.42 -9.90
C ARG A 90 20.06 -2.86 -11.36
N LEU A 91 18.97 -2.93 -12.12
CA LEU A 91 18.99 -3.54 -13.46
C LEU A 91 19.35 -2.57 -14.59
N ASP A 92 19.85 -1.37 -14.26
CA ASP A 92 20.68 -0.57 -15.18
C ASP A 92 22.17 -1.01 -15.15
N GLY A 93 22.50 -2.07 -14.38
CA GLY A 93 23.81 -2.71 -14.41
C GLY A 93 24.09 -3.48 -15.72
N PRO A 94 25.36 -3.87 -15.99
CA PRO A 94 25.78 -4.45 -17.27
C PRO A 94 25.24 -5.86 -17.59
N VAL A 95 24.33 -6.40 -16.79
CA VAL A 95 23.72 -7.72 -17.00
C VAL A 95 22.56 -7.57 -17.98
N ILE A 96 22.88 -7.72 -19.27
CA ILE A 96 21.97 -7.53 -20.42
C ILE A 96 20.98 -8.69 -20.59
N ASP A 97 21.05 -9.73 -19.76
CA ASP A 97 20.30 -10.97 -19.98
C ASP A 97 18.87 -10.93 -19.40
N PRO A 98 17.82 -10.99 -20.27
CA PRO A 98 16.40 -11.00 -19.87
C PRO A 98 16.00 -12.02 -18.78
N PRO A 99 16.55 -13.26 -18.71
CA PRO A 99 16.12 -14.25 -17.72
C PRO A 99 16.56 -13.95 -16.27
N PHE A 100 17.56 -13.08 -16.06
CA PHE A 100 17.98 -12.66 -14.71
C PHE A 100 17.27 -11.41 -14.22
N LEU A 101 16.42 -10.83 -15.06
CA LEU A 101 15.64 -9.65 -14.71
C LEU A 101 14.38 -10.09 -13.95
N PRO A 102 14.01 -9.42 -12.85
CA PRO A 102 12.76 -9.66 -12.15
C PRO A 102 11.61 -9.28 -13.09
N SER A 103 11.02 -10.31 -13.69
CA SER A 103 9.85 -10.22 -14.54
C SER A 103 8.60 -9.85 -13.73
N PHE A 104 7.45 -9.72 -14.38
CA PHE A 104 6.16 -9.54 -13.69
C PHE A 104 5.93 -10.56 -12.57
N LEU A 105 6.46 -11.79 -12.72
CA LEU A 105 6.43 -12.83 -11.70
C LEU A 105 7.00 -12.36 -10.35
N TYR A 106 8.03 -11.52 -10.37
CA TYR A 106 8.65 -11.01 -9.14
C TYR A 106 7.68 -10.15 -8.32
N TYR A 107 6.89 -9.30 -8.97
CA TYR A 107 5.89 -8.49 -8.29
C TYR A 107 4.77 -9.35 -7.70
N TYR A 108 4.32 -10.38 -8.44
CA TYR A 108 3.33 -11.34 -7.93
C TYR A 108 3.87 -12.14 -6.74
N LEU A 109 5.07 -12.71 -6.85
CA LEU A 109 5.71 -13.47 -5.78
C LEU A 109 6.02 -12.62 -4.56
N SER A 110 6.42 -11.36 -4.75
CA SER A 110 6.71 -10.45 -3.65
C SER A 110 5.43 -9.99 -2.94
N ALA A 111 4.34 -9.70 -3.67
CA ALA A 111 3.03 -9.44 -3.07
C ALA A 111 2.52 -10.67 -2.29
N ALA A 112 2.77 -11.89 -2.78
CA ALA A 112 2.47 -13.12 -2.05
C ALA A 112 3.37 -13.29 -0.80
N ALA A 113 4.65 -12.98 -0.93
CA ALA A 113 5.61 -13.05 0.17
C ALA A 113 5.19 -12.13 1.32
N ASP A 114 4.73 -10.91 1.03
CA ASP A 114 4.19 -9.99 2.03
C ASP A 114 3.08 -10.61 2.86
N VAL A 115 2.07 -11.12 2.15
CA VAL A 115 0.89 -11.70 2.74
C VAL A 115 1.25 -12.96 3.56
N SER A 116 2.19 -13.76 3.08
CA SER A 116 2.68 -14.95 3.79
C SER A 116 3.54 -14.63 5.02
N SER A 117 4.30 -13.53 4.99
CA SER A 117 5.22 -13.14 6.06
C SER A 117 4.51 -12.49 7.26
N GLY A 118 3.31 -11.96 7.06
CA GLY A 118 2.55 -11.24 8.07
C GLY A 118 1.21 -11.87 8.44
N PRO A 119 1.14 -13.16 8.85
CA PRO A 119 -0.11 -13.91 8.96
C PRO A 119 -1.14 -13.29 9.93
N ASN A 120 -0.69 -12.56 10.95
CA ASN A 120 -1.57 -11.96 11.98
C ASN A 120 -1.70 -10.43 11.86
N VAL A 121 -1.03 -9.83 10.88
CA VAL A 121 -0.84 -8.37 10.76
C VAL A 121 -1.50 -7.84 9.49
N MET A 122 -1.45 -8.58 8.38
CA MET A 122 -2.01 -8.12 7.10
C MET A 122 -2.75 -9.23 6.36
N ASN A 123 -3.86 -8.85 5.75
CA ASN A 123 -4.70 -9.76 4.96
C ASN A 123 -4.44 -9.62 3.46
N ALA A 124 -3.89 -8.47 3.03
CA ALA A 124 -3.67 -8.13 1.63
C ALA A 124 -2.41 -7.27 1.45
N SER A 125 -1.76 -7.42 0.31
CA SER A 125 -0.68 -6.54 -0.17
C SER A 125 -0.91 -6.24 -1.66
N ALA A 126 -0.41 -5.11 -2.13
CA ALA A 126 -0.48 -4.75 -3.54
C ALA A 126 0.72 -3.89 -3.95
N VAL A 127 1.12 -4.02 -5.20
CA VAL A 127 1.99 -3.05 -5.89
C VAL A 127 1.16 -2.45 -7.00
N LEU A 128 0.99 -1.13 -7.04
CA LEU A 128 0.14 -0.45 -8.01
C LEU A 128 0.99 0.54 -8.81
N MET A 129 0.98 0.44 -10.13
CA MET A 129 1.67 1.37 -11.04
C MET A 129 0.66 2.28 -11.75
N ASP A 130 0.96 3.55 -11.96
CA ASP A 130 0.05 4.44 -12.70
C ASP A 130 0.24 4.30 -14.22
N THR A 131 -0.79 4.70 -14.98
CA THR A 131 -0.68 5.09 -16.37
C THR A 131 0.42 6.13 -16.58
N ASN A 132 1.05 6.12 -17.76
CA ASN A 132 2.14 7.02 -18.12
C ASN A 132 3.41 6.90 -17.26
N THR A 133 3.62 5.77 -16.61
CA THR A 133 4.92 5.41 -16.03
C THR A 133 5.80 4.73 -17.07
N THR A 134 7.10 5.00 -17.04
CA THR A 134 8.07 4.32 -17.91
C THR A 134 8.14 2.84 -17.54
N TYR A 135 8.34 1.98 -18.54
CA TYR A 135 8.56 0.57 -18.29
C TYR A 135 9.66 0.34 -17.25
N ALA A 136 9.45 -0.67 -16.42
CA ALA A 136 10.52 -1.22 -15.61
C ALA A 136 11.69 -1.58 -16.54
N ASN A 137 12.89 -1.33 -16.05
CA ASN A 137 14.19 -1.42 -16.74
C ASN A 137 14.46 -2.69 -17.56
N TRP A 138 13.70 -3.74 -17.34
CA TRP A 138 13.81 -5.02 -18.01
C TRP A 138 13.00 -5.17 -19.31
N TYR A 139 12.15 -4.19 -19.63
CA TYR A 139 11.55 -4.08 -20.97
C TYR A 139 12.52 -3.30 -21.87
N GLY A 140 13.55 -3.99 -22.37
CA GLY A 140 14.61 -3.45 -23.24
C GLY A 140 14.18 -3.09 -24.66
N LEU A 141 12.95 -2.61 -24.85
CA LEU A 141 12.39 -2.37 -26.18
C LEU A 141 12.41 -0.88 -26.51
N LYS A 142 13.38 -0.48 -27.35
CA LYS A 142 13.50 0.86 -27.95
C LYS A 142 12.27 1.32 -28.76
N VAL A 143 11.28 0.45 -28.96
CA VAL A 143 10.18 0.63 -29.93
C VAL A 143 8.78 0.53 -29.28
N ILE A 144 8.65 0.17 -28.00
CA ILE A 144 7.32 0.13 -27.36
C ILE A 144 6.95 1.54 -26.87
N ASN A 145 5.72 1.97 -27.20
CA ASN A 145 5.10 3.21 -26.71
C ASN A 145 5.29 3.34 -25.20
N ARG A 146 5.90 4.45 -24.77
CA ARG A 146 6.61 4.70 -23.49
C ARG A 146 5.84 4.53 -22.17
N THR A 147 4.68 3.87 -22.18
CA THR A 147 3.75 3.81 -21.06
C THR A 147 3.37 2.38 -20.77
N LEU A 148 3.67 1.90 -19.56
CA LEU A 148 3.05 0.67 -19.07
C LEU A 148 1.51 0.86 -19.07
N PRO A 149 0.73 -0.14 -19.54
CA PRO A 149 -0.67 -0.20 -19.16
C PRO A 149 -0.76 -0.30 -17.63
N LEU A 150 -1.93 -0.01 -17.07
CA LEU A 150 -2.15 -0.21 -15.64
C LEU A 150 -1.70 -1.63 -15.24
N PHE A 151 -0.82 -1.71 -14.26
CA PHE A 151 -0.26 -2.96 -13.74
C PHE A 151 -0.26 -2.88 -12.23
N GLY A 152 -1.06 -3.74 -11.61
CA GLY A 152 -1.39 -3.65 -10.20
C GLY A 152 -1.58 -5.02 -9.55
N PRO A 153 -0.55 -5.86 -9.40
CA PRO A 153 -0.67 -7.13 -8.73
C PRO A 153 -1.06 -6.93 -7.26
N THR A 154 -2.18 -7.52 -6.88
CA THR A 154 -2.68 -7.55 -5.52
C THR A 154 -2.81 -8.99 -5.06
N ALA A 155 -2.26 -9.27 -3.89
CA ALA A 155 -2.28 -10.55 -3.23
C ALA A 155 -3.16 -10.47 -1.99
N ARG A 156 -3.98 -11.49 -1.76
CA ARG A 156 -4.88 -11.58 -0.60
C ARG A 156 -4.85 -12.99 -0.01
N ARG A 157 -4.96 -13.11 1.31
CA ARG A 157 -5.22 -14.42 1.93
C ARG A 157 -6.64 -14.86 1.62
N LEU A 158 -6.79 -16.09 1.13
CA LEU A 158 -8.08 -16.79 1.06
C LEU A 158 -8.22 -17.85 2.15
N ASP A 159 -7.21 -18.02 3.00
CA ASP A 159 -7.30 -19.03 4.04
C ASP A 159 -8.28 -18.64 5.15
N ASN A 160 -8.85 -19.66 5.76
CA ASN A 160 -9.72 -19.59 6.93
C ASN A 160 -8.92 -19.53 8.24
N TRP A 161 -7.71 -18.96 8.24
CA TRP A 161 -6.88 -18.87 9.45
C TRP A 161 -7.58 -18.08 10.57
N ASN A 162 -8.32 -17.02 10.20
CA ASN A 162 -9.09 -16.19 11.13
C ASN A 162 -10.52 -16.70 11.35
N ASP A 163 -10.86 -17.90 10.91
CA ASP A 163 -12.16 -18.52 11.20
C ASP A 163 -12.14 -19.10 12.61
N GLU A 164 -13.18 -18.79 13.40
CA GLU A 164 -13.35 -19.27 14.76
C GLU A 164 -13.43 -20.80 14.82
N ASN A 165 -13.86 -21.44 13.72
CA ASN A 165 -13.92 -22.89 13.57
C ASN A 165 -12.55 -23.52 13.24
N ASN A 166 -11.54 -22.73 12.89
CA ASN A 166 -10.18 -23.20 12.70
C ASN A 166 -9.43 -23.22 14.04
N PHE A 167 -9.79 -24.15 14.91
CA PHE A 167 -9.28 -24.23 16.29
C PHE A 167 -7.75 -24.38 16.35
N LEU A 168 -7.17 -25.09 15.37
CA LEU A 168 -5.73 -25.29 15.29
C LEU A 168 -5.01 -24.03 14.81
N ARG A 169 -5.74 -23.07 14.22
CA ARG A 169 -5.20 -21.97 13.42
C ARG A 169 -4.12 -22.56 12.53
N ILE A 170 -4.49 -23.50 11.67
CA ILE A 170 -3.59 -24.05 10.66
C ILE A 170 -4.18 -23.70 9.30
N PRO A 171 -3.40 -23.21 8.32
CA PRO A 171 -3.94 -22.88 7.01
C PRO A 171 -4.45 -24.17 6.36
N THR A 172 -5.77 -24.33 6.25
CA THR A 172 -6.35 -25.64 5.88
C THR A 172 -6.31 -25.97 4.39
N ASN A 173 -5.94 -25.01 3.52
CA ASN A 173 -5.53 -25.28 2.14
C ASN A 173 -4.90 -24.01 1.57
N LYS A 174 -3.86 -24.14 0.72
CA LYS A 174 -3.32 -23.00 -0.04
C LYS A 174 -4.51 -22.32 -0.75
N THR A 175 -4.61 -20.99 -0.81
CA THR A 175 -3.76 -20.23 -1.72
C THR A 175 -3.98 -18.74 -1.45
N ILE A 176 -2.89 -18.00 -1.41
CA ILE A 176 -2.94 -16.56 -1.60
C ILE A 176 -3.57 -16.33 -2.99
N LYS A 177 -4.66 -15.58 -3.07
CA LYS A 177 -5.25 -15.17 -4.34
C LYS A 177 -4.52 -13.95 -4.83
N ILE A 178 -3.99 -14.05 -6.04
CA ILE A 178 -3.32 -12.95 -6.72
C ILE A 178 -4.11 -12.62 -7.97
N TYR A 179 -4.40 -11.35 -8.15
CA TYR A 179 -5.01 -10.85 -9.38
C TYR A 179 -4.38 -9.51 -9.73
N ASP A 180 -4.37 -9.17 -11.02
CA ASP A 180 -3.89 -7.89 -11.49
C ASP A 180 -5.07 -6.93 -11.58
N MET A 181 -5.09 -5.89 -10.72
CA MET A 181 -6.12 -4.86 -10.77
C MET A 181 -6.07 -4.05 -12.08
N GLY A 182 -4.93 -4.06 -12.77
CA GLY A 182 -4.67 -3.35 -14.01
C GLY A 182 -5.00 -4.13 -15.29
N ALA A 183 -5.33 -5.42 -15.17
CA ALA A 183 -5.73 -6.26 -16.29
C ALA A 183 -7.28 -6.41 -16.41
N GLY A 184 -7.84 -6.18 -17.60
CA GLY A 184 -9.25 -6.46 -17.93
C GLY A 184 -10.12 -5.23 -18.25
N PRO A 185 -11.40 -5.41 -18.63
CA PRO A 185 -12.26 -4.33 -19.13
C PRO A 185 -12.65 -3.27 -18.07
N ASN A 186 -12.50 -3.56 -16.77
CA ASN A 186 -12.77 -2.62 -15.66
C ASN A 186 -11.50 -2.24 -14.90
N SER A 187 -10.32 -2.40 -15.50
CA SER A 187 -9.03 -2.39 -14.80
C SER A 187 -8.42 -1.01 -14.56
N ASN A 188 -9.28 0.01 -14.41
CA ASN A 188 -8.86 1.38 -14.20
C ASN A 188 -8.91 1.78 -12.72
N TYR A 189 -8.00 1.24 -11.92
CA TYR A 189 -7.94 1.55 -10.48
C TYR A 189 -7.48 2.98 -10.16
N THR A 190 -6.99 3.73 -11.15
CA THR A 190 -6.63 5.16 -11.00
C THR A 190 -7.85 6.07 -11.22
N ALA A 191 -8.93 5.54 -11.80
CA ALA A 191 -10.13 6.31 -12.07
C ALA A 191 -10.84 6.77 -10.79
N PRO A 192 -11.39 8.01 -10.74
CA PRO A 192 -12.10 8.52 -9.58
C PRO A 192 -13.31 7.69 -9.14
N TRP A 193 -13.98 7.02 -10.10
CA TRP A 193 -15.16 6.19 -9.83
C TRP A 193 -14.83 4.80 -9.29
N TYR A 194 -13.54 4.41 -9.24
CA TYR A 194 -13.14 3.14 -8.65
C TYR A 194 -13.22 3.25 -7.13
N LYS A 195 -14.18 2.56 -6.50
CA LYS A 195 -14.44 2.66 -5.05
C LYS A 195 -13.21 2.31 -4.18
N ASN A 196 -12.28 1.51 -4.72
CA ASN A 196 -11.01 1.09 -4.11
C ASN A 196 -9.82 2.03 -4.41
N ASN A 197 -10.05 3.34 -4.68
CA ASN A 197 -9.01 4.33 -4.95
C ASN A 197 -8.26 4.96 -3.73
N PRO A 198 -8.48 4.62 -2.43
CA PRO A 198 -7.83 5.38 -1.36
C PRO A 198 -6.29 5.17 -1.33
N TYR A 199 -5.77 4.15 -2.01
CA TYR A 199 -4.34 3.88 -2.08
C TYR A 199 -3.56 4.87 -2.94
N ILE A 200 -4.24 5.49 -3.90
CA ILE A 200 -3.62 6.31 -4.95
C ILE A 200 -3.97 7.78 -4.73
N ARG A 201 -5.23 8.07 -4.40
CA ARG A 201 -5.71 9.41 -4.09
C ARG A 201 -6.67 9.37 -2.89
N ASP A 202 -6.21 9.88 -1.74
CA ASP A 202 -7.07 10.19 -0.60
C ASP A 202 -6.73 11.60 -0.09
N ARG A 203 -7.53 12.58 -0.53
CA ARG A 203 -7.32 14.00 -0.20
C ARG A 203 -7.39 14.25 1.31
N GLU A 204 -8.24 13.52 2.03
CA GLU A 204 -8.43 13.71 3.46
C GLU A 204 -7.23 13.20 4.28
N MET A 205 -6.52 12.19 3.78
CA MET A 205 -5.31 11.65 4.40
C MET A 205 -4.01 12.23 3.81
N GLY A 206 -4.13 13.10 2.81
CA GLY A 206 -3.00 13.67 2.07
C GLY A 206 -2.22 12.61 1.29
N ILE A 207 -2.91 11.60 0.75
CA ILE A 207 -2.35 10.63 -0.19
C ILE A 207 -2.51 11.21 -1.60
N ASP A 208 -1.37 11.54 -2.20
CA ASP A 208 -1.27 11.94 -3.61
C ASP A 208 0.05 11.38 -4.15
N PHE A 209 0.08 10.06 -4.36
CA PHE A 209 1.28 9.31 -4.79
C PHE A 209 1.34 9.06 -6.30
N ILE A 210 0.53 9.78 -7.08
CA ILE A 210 0.58 9.80 -8.54
C ILE A 210 1.87 10.51 -9.00
N PRO A 211 2.48 10.08 -10.13
CA PRO A 211 3.81 10.48 -10.58
C PRO A 211 4.17 11.91 -10.24
N ASP A 212 5.34 12.08 -9.63
CA ASP A 212 5.85 13.39 -9.27
C ASP A 212 6.07 14.22 -10.54
N HIS A 213 5.06 14.99 -10.94
CA HIS A 213 5.12 15.90 -12.07
C HIS A 213 5.97 17.13 -11.77
N ARG A 214 6.42 17.30 -10.52
CA ARG A 214 7.42 18.30 -10.17
C ARG A 214 8.72 17.83 -10.81
N GLY A 215 9.05 18.36 -11.99
CA GLY A 215 10.26 18.06 -12.77
C GLY A 215 11.58 18.38 -12.06
N THR A 216 11.57 18.60 -10.75
CA THR A 216 12.72 18.84 -9.90
C THR A 216 12.92 17.62 -9.01
N ALA A 217 14.18 17.17 -8.91
CA ALA A 217 14.59 16.01 -8.12
C ALA A 217 14.77 16.18 -6.57
N PRO A 218 14.47 17.31 -5.88
CA PRO A 218 14.91 17.52 -4.50
C PRO A 218 14.11 16.74 -3.45
N SER A 219 13.09 15.97 -3.83
CA SER A 219 12.33 15.06 -2.96
C SER A 219 12.91 13.63 -2.89
N LYS A 220 13.83 13.27 -3.80
CA LYS A 220 14.36 11.90 -3.91
C LYS A 220 15.57 11.72 -3.00
N ASN A 221 15.49 10.77 -2.07
CA ASN A 221 16.59 10.43 -1.17
C ASN A 221 17.43 9.30 -1.75
N GLN A 222 18.75 9.44 -1.67
CA GLN A 222 19.71 8.42 -2.09
C GLN A 222 20.15 7.59 -0.88
N TYR A 223 20.10 6.27 -1.04
CA TYR A 223 20.58 5.30 -0.08
C TYR A 223 21.85 4.65 -0.61
N THR A 224 22.80 4.42 0.30
CA THR A 224 23.98 3.60 0.04
C THR A 224 23.90 2.42 0.99
N THR A 225 23.64 1.23 0.47
CA THR A 225 23.55 0.02 1.31
C THR A 225 24.47 -1.07 0.79
N LYS A 226 24.92 -1.91 1.74
CA LYS A 226 25.58 -3.16 1.45
C LYS A 226 24.51 -4.24 1.34
N ILE A 227 24.49 -4.95 0.23
CA ILE A 227 23.48 -5.97 -0.06
C ILE A 227 24.20 -7.28 -0.35
N GLN A 228 23.71 -8.33 0.30
CA GLN A 228 24.12 -9.70 0.02
C GLN A 228 23.14 -10.31 -0.97
N LEU A 229 23.66 -10.82 -2.07
CA LEU A 229 22.86 -11.56 -3.04
C LEU A 229 22.76 -13.02 -2.62
N ALA A 230 21.78 -13.72 -3.16
CA ALA A 230 21.65 -15.15 -3.04
C ALA A 230 21.64 -15.80 -4.42
N THR A 231 22.13 -17.03 -4.49
CA THR A 231 22.01 -17.89 -5.68
C THR A 231 20.55 -18.27 -5.92
N ILE A 232 20.26 -18.90 -7.07
CA ILE A 232 18.92 -19.42 -7.37
C ILE A 232 18.44 -20.46 -6.34
N THR A 233 19.36 -21.15 -5.66
CA THR A 233 19.07 -22.10 -4.58
C THR A 233 18.88 -21.43 -3.22
N GLY A 234 19.08 -20.10 -3.13
CA GLY A 234 18.94 -19.32 -1.90
C GLY A 234 20.21 -19.26 -1.05
N GLU A 235 21.34 -19.77 -1.54
CA GLU A 235 22.61 -19.71 -0.81
C GLU A 235 23.20 -18.29 -0.90
N PRO A 236 23.64 -17.69 0.23
CA PRO A 236 24.18 -16.34 0.23
C PRO A 236 25.53 -16.30 -0.50
N ILE A 237 25.68 -15.33 -1.40
CA ILE A 237 26.95 -15.04 -2.06
C ILE A 237 27.84 -14.29 -1.06
N SER A 238 29.12 -14.67 -0.96
CA SER A 238 30.06 -14.17 0.05
C SER A 238 30.40 -12.69 -0.11
N GLU A 239 30.36 -12.18 -1.34
CA GLU A 239 30.68 -10.79 -1.66
C GLU A 239 29.48 -9.87 -1.40
N LEU A 240 29.72 -8.84 -0.59
CA LEU A 240 28.76 -7.77 -0.34
C LEU A 240 28.93 -6.69 -1.39
N GLU A 241 27.89 -6.45 -2.17
CA GLU A 241 27.88 -5.34 -3.13
C GLU A 241 27.41 -4.06 -2.44
N THR A 242 28.07 -2.94 -2.77
CA THR A 242 27.63 -1.62 -2.32
C THR A 242 26.97 -0.91 -3.50
N LEU A 243 25.66 -0.69 -3.41
CA LEU A 243 24.89 -0.02 -4.46
C LEU A 243 24.29 1.28 -3.94
N LYS A 244 24.33 2.32 -4.79
CA LYS A 244 23.70 3.60 -4.53
C LYS A 244 22.42 3.71 -5.37
N PHE A 245 21.28 3.96 -4.71
CA PHE A 245 19.99 4.05 -5.39
C PHE A 245 19.06 5.05 -4.70
N TYR A 246 18.05 5.54 -5.42
CA TYR A 246 16.97 6.35 -4.86
C TYR A 246 15.95 5.48 -4.15
N GLY A 247 15.49 5.89 -2.98
CA GLY A 247 14.45 5.18 -2.26
C GLY A 247 13.32 6.11 -1.82
N PRO A 248 12.43 5.60 -0.95
CA PRO A 248 11.40 6.41 -0.30
C PRO A 248 12.00 7.60 0.44
N ASN A 249 11.18 8.59 0.72
CA ASN A 249 11.65 9.78 1.43
C ASN A 249 12.01 9.41 2.89
N ALA A 250 12.94 10.14 3.49
CA ALA A 250 13.36 9.98 4.89
C ALA A 250 13.31 11.35 5.56
N PRO A 251 12.11 11.82 5.93
CA PRO A 251 11.93 13.15 6.45
C PRO A 251 12.53 13.32 7.84
N GLY A 252 13.08 14.50 8.11
CA GLY A 252 13.46 14.95 9.43
C GLY A 252 12.24 15.27 10.32
N VAL A 253 12.50 15.48 11.61
CA VAL A 253 11.46 15.75 12.64
C VAL A 253 10.56 16.95 12.29
N LYS A 254 11.12 17.97 11.63
CA LYS A 254 10.41 19.22 11.27
C LYS A 254 9.70 19.17 9.91
N GLU A 255 9.90 18.11 9.13
CA GLU A 255 9.37 18.02 7.77
C GLU A 255 7.94 17.46 7.77
N THR A 256 7.13 17.94 6.83
CA THR A 256 5.70 17.62 6.75
C THR A 256 5.37 16.53 5.73
N PHE A 257 6.29 16.24 4.82
CA PHE A 257 6.16 15.11 3.90
C PHE A 257 6.47 13.82 4.65
N LEU A 258 5.67 12.77 4.41
CA LEU A 258 5.83 11.46 5.03
C LEU A 258 5.98 10.42 3.91
N PRO A 259 6.93 9.46 4.04
CA PRO A 259 7.13 8.42 3.02
C PRO A 259 6.04 7.36 3.03
N VAL A 260 5.40 7.18 4.18
CA VAL A 260 4.27 6.29 4.36
C VAL A 260 3.05 7.12 4.76
N ARG A 261 1.92 6.83 4.14
CA ARG A 261 0.62 7.38 4.50
C ARG A 261 -0.35 6.24 4.81
N PHE A 262 -1.36 6.53 5.61
CA PHE A 262 -2.44 5.61 5.91
C PHE A 262 -3.69 6.07 5.18
N THR A 263 -4.47 5.12 4.67
CA THR A 263 -5.80 5.39 4.13
C THR A 263 -6.79 5.63 5.26
N ARG A 264 -7.91 6.29 4.97
CA ARG A 264 -9.07 6.19 5.87
C ARG A 264 -9.50 4.73 6.01
N PRO A 265 -10.08 4.33 7.16
CA PRO A 265 -10.73 3.04 7.23
C PRO A 265 -11.85 2.97 6.20
N TYR A 266 -11.91 1.87 5.46
CA TYR A 266 -12.93 1.66 4.44
C TYR A 266 -13.38 0.20 4.43
N PHE A 267 -14.57 -0.04 3.91
CA PHE A 267 -15.10 -1.38 3.71
C PHE A 267 -14.62 -1.94 2.37
N ASP A 268 -13.84 -3.01 2.41
CA ASP A 268 -13.24 -3.66 1.23
C ASP A 268 -14.25 -4.61 0.57
N CYS A 269 -15.17 -4.01 -0.20
CA CYS A 269 -16.28 -4.67 -0.87
C CYS A 269 -15.84 -5.63 -1.98
N GLY A 270 -16.43 -6.84 -2.03
CA GLY A 270 -16.15 -7.86 -3.05
C GLY A 270 -14.77 -8.52 -2.88
N ALA A 271 -14.15 -8.31 -1.73
CA ALA A 271 -12.75 -8.55 -1.49
C ALA A 271 -12.57 -9.28 -0.15
N SER A 272 -12.05 -8.61 0.88
CA SER A 272 -12.07 -9.16 2.25
C SER A 272 -13.43 -9.03 2.93
N ASN A 273 -14.33 -8.19 2.41
CA ASN A 273 -15.66 -7.89 2.97
C ASN A 273 -15.59 -7.48 4.45
N ARG A 274 -14.54 -6.73 4.80
CA ARG A 274 -14.26 -6.26 6.16
C ARG A 274 -13.86 -4.79 6.10
N TRP A 275 -14.06 -4.11 7.22
CA TRP A 275 -13.47 -2.80 7.45
C TRP A 275 -11.98 -2.94 7.65
N ILE A 276 -11.19 -2.27 6.82
CA ILE A 276 -9.74 -2.35 6.86
C ILE A 276 -9.10 -0.97 6.78
N VAL A 277 -7.86 -0.91 7.26
CA VAL A 277 -6.96 0.23 7.16
C VAL A 277 -5.75 -0.22 6.37
N SER A 278 -5.27 0.62 5.47
CA SER A 278 -4.11 0.31 4.65
C SER A 278 -3.03 1.38 4.78
N SER A 279 -1.78 1.00 4.52
CA SER A 279 -0.67 1.93 4.38
C SER A 279 -0.16 1.88 2.96
N VAL A 280 0.30 3.02 2.51
CA VAL A 280 0.83 3.21 1.16
C VAL A 280 2.14 3.98 1.25
N ALA A 281 3.09 3.57 0.43
CA ALA A 281 4.38 4.22 0.28
C ALA A 281 4.72 4.29 -1.21
N ALA A 282 5.27 5.41 -1.65
CA ALA A 282 5.67 5.59 -3.04
C ALA A 282 6.93 4.79 -3.36
N LEU A 283 6.91 4.11 -4.52
CA LEU A 283 8.10 3.51 -5.10
C LEU A 283 8.89 4.61 -5.81
N THR A 284 10.21 4.62 -5.63
CA THR A 284 11.08 5.60 -6.27
C THR A 284 11.87 4.94 -7.38
N ASP A 285 11.61 5.34 -8.61
CA ASP A 285 12.42 4.98 -9.77
C ASP A 285 13.36 6.13 -10.18
N TYR A 286 14.40 5.78 -10.93
CA TYR A 286 15.28 6.73 -11.60
C TYR A 286 14.45 7.70 -12.46
N MET A 287 14.81 9.00 -12.46
CA MET A 287 14.17 9.99 -13.33
C MET A 287 14.22 9.53 -14.79
N PRO A 288 13.30 9.96 -15.67
CA PRO A 288 13.07 9.31 -16.96
C PRO A 288 14.41 9.10 -17.65
N ARG A 289 14.70 7.84 -17.97
CA ARG A 289 15.76 7.53 -18.92
C ARG A 289 15.51 8.44 -20.13
N TYR A 290 16.55 9.15 -20.54
CA TYR A 290 16.52 10.26 -21.52
C TYR A 290 16.13 11.67 -21.01
N SER A 291 16.16 11.93 -19.70
CA SER A 291 16.18 13.31 -19.17
C SER A 291 17.61 13.83 -19.09
N ASN A 292 17.84 15.03 -19.62
CA ASN A 292 19.14 15.71 -19.56
C ASN A 292 19.44 16.32 -18.18
N ILE A 293 18.55 16.14 -17.19
CA ILE A 293 18.65 16.76 -15.87
C ILE A 293 19.05 15.70 -14.84
N THR A 294 20.33 15.70 -14.43
CA THR A 294 20.92 14.75 -13.47
C THR A 294 21.35 15.40 -12.15
N ARG A 295 20.90 16.62 -11.84
CA ARG A 295 21.30 17.31 -10.60
C ARG A 295 20.50 16.79 -9.41
N LEU A 296 21.18 16.08 -8.51
CA LEU A 296 20.60 15.35 -7.40
C LEU A 296 21.22 15.83 -6.08
N ARG A 297 20.40 15.91 -5.02
CA ARG A 297 20.81 16.40 -3.71
C ARG A 297 21.27 15.22 -2.85
N GLY A 298 22.47 15.31 -2.28
CA GLY A 298 22.95 14.33 -1.32
C GLY A 298 22.22 14.44 0.04
N PRO A 299 22.32 13.40 0.89
CA PRO A 299 21.81 13.45 2.26
C PRO A 299 22.47 14.62 3.02
N ARG A 300 21.66 15.35 3.80
CA ARG A 300 22.14 16.29 4.81
C ARG A 300 22.13 15.64 6.18
#